data_AF-A0A2A9NDV0-F1
#
_entry.id   AF-A0A2A9NDV0-F1
#
_cell.length_a   1.000
_cell.length_b   1.000
_cell.length_c   1.000
_cell.angle_alpha   90.00
_cell.angle_beta   90.00
_cell.angle_gamma   90.00
#
_symmetry.space_group_name_H-M   'P 1'
#
loop_
_entity.id
_entity.type
_entity.pdbx_description
1 polymer ?
#
loop_
_entity_poly.entity_id
_entity_poly.type
_entity_poly.pdbx_seq_one_letter_code
_entity_poly.pdbx_strand_id
1 'polypeptide(L)'
;MLRSRLHRVASLIITFFGTSINFIVAAQLLAAWRSFKWEQESEWEMLGDKWRVDGVKVVWILLSSYFASSAAVSAVGLAGVIKNKASLVRFYRDYSIADFSFCTVFATTAVYAAFHTTARAGICEEFSRHPELMRDVLEVGLNVENCELWLERAVLALAAILFTIIIIRLHFLLAVSSYYSYLSRHTSRICCSASSREGNNTLYARSLHTRSDSNGSRKRIYLLPRTHLSDDMELVYAPVPINRLTIEQRSQAKEAWVSESSSSSSSPVEQQQQHHHHHHSRRHSRSNSASSRQHRTGTIFLPIQPGEGLLPAYSVDVQRDFAKV
;
A
#
# COMPACT_ATOMS: atom_id res chain seq x y z
N MET A 1 2.24 15.32 15.74
CA MET A 1 1.92 16.25 14.63
C MET A 1 3.02 16.36 13.56
N LEU A 2 4.32 16.32 13.90
CA LEU A 2 5.39 16.44 12.89
C LEU A 2 5.36 15.31 11.83
N ARG A 3 5.20 14.06 12.29
CA ARG A 3 5.14 12.87 11.42
C ARG A 3 4.02 12.92 10.37
N SER A 4 2.83 13.43 10.73
CA SER A 4 1.72 13.57 9.78
C SER A 4 1.97 14.66 8.74
N ARG A 5 2.68 15.73 9.09
CA ARG A 5 3.11 16.76 8.13
C ARG A 5 4.13 16.21 7.14
N LEU A 6 5.11 15.43 7.60
CA LEU A 6 6.12 14.80 6.75
C LEU A 6 5.49 13.83 5.73
N HIS A 7 4.56 12.96 6.17
CA HIS A 7 3.86 12.06 5.25
C HIS A 7 3.03 12.81 4.20
N ARG A 8 2.38 13.93 4.59
CA ARG A 8 1.62 14.76 3.67
C ARG A 8 2.53 15.44 2.65
N VAL A 9 3.64 16.03 3.09
CA VAL A 9 4.61 16.69 2.20
C VAL A 9 5.23 15.67 1.25
N ALA A 10 5.65 14.51 1.74
CA ALA A 10 6.18 13.43 0.90
C ALA A 10 5.13 13.00 -0.14
N SER A 11 3.89 12.74 0.27
CA SER A 11 2.82 12.38 -0.67
C SER A 11 2.55 13.47 -1.71
N LEU A 12 2.56 14.75 -1.31
CA LEU A 12 2.36 15.87 -2.23
C LEU A 12 3.48 15.94 -3.27
N ILE A 13 4.73 15.91 -2.83
CA ILE A 13 5.91 15.94 -3.69
C ILE A 13 5.86 14.78 -4.69
N ILE A 14 5.58 13.57 -4.21
CA ILE A 14 5.47 12.37 -5.05
C ILE A 14 4.36 12.52 -6.09
N THR A 15 3.14 12.92 -5.70
CA THR A 15 2.03 13.10 -6.64
C THR A 15 2.29 14.22 -7.64
N PHE A 16 2.99 15.28 -7.22
CA PHE A 16 3.38 16.38 -8.09
C PHE A 16 4.38 15.92 -9.15
N PHE A 17 5.48 15.28 -8.74
CA PHE A 17 6.46 14.71 -9.67
C PHE A 17 5.81 13.70 -10.63
N GLY A 18 4.95 12.81 -10.12
CA GLY A 18 4.22 11.87 -10.97
C GLY A 18 3.35 12.57 -12.02
N THR A 19 2.63 13.63 -11.63
CA THR A 19 1.80 14.41 -12.57
C THR A 19 2.66 15.13 -13.60
N SER A 20 3.73 15.81 -13.18
CA SER A 20 4.62 16.56 -14.07
C SER A 20 5.33 15.64 -15.07
N ILE A 21 5.87 14.50 -14.63
CA ILE A 21 6.56 13.55 -15.51
C ILE A 21 5.59 12.97 -16.53
N ASN A 22 4.42 12.49 -16.10
CA ASN A 22 3.42 11.94 -17.03
C ASN A 22 2.93 12.99 -18.03
N PHE A 23 2.76 14.24 -17.61
CA PHE A 23 2.38 15.33 -18.50
C PHE A 23 3.47 15.68 -19.51
N ILE A 24 4.73 15.77 -19.07
CA ILE A 24 5.87 16.04 -19.96
C ILE A 24 5.99 14.92 -21.00
N VAL A 25 5.89 13.66 -20.58
CA VAL A 25 5.93 12.50 -21.50
C VAL A 25 4.76 12.54 -22.49
N ALA A 26 3.54 12.81 -22.03
CA ALA A 26 2.39 12.97 -22.91
C ALA A 26 2.59 14.10 -23.93
N ALA A 27 3.11 15.24 -23.48
CA ALA A 27 3.37 16.39 -24.33
C ALA A 27 4.47 16.10 -25.37
N GLN A 28 5.53 15.40 -24.97
CA GLN A 28 6.60 14.97 -25.87
C GLN A 28 6.10 13.94 -26.90
N LEU A 29 5.28 12.96 -26.49
CA LEU A 29 4.67 12.00 -27.41
C LEU A 29 3.74 12.69 -28.41
N LEU A 30 3.01 13.71 -27.97
CA LEU A 30 2.15 14.50 -28.85
C LEU A 30 2.96 15.39 -29.79
N ALA A 31 4.06 15.96 -29.32
CA ALA A 31 4.98 16.75 -30.14
C ALA A 31 5.67 15.87 -31.19
N ALA A 32 6.17 14.70 -30.78
CA ALA A 32 6.76 13.70 -31.66
C ALA A 32 5.74 13.18 -32.69
N TRP A 33 4.48 12.97 -32.28
CA TRP A 33 3.40 12.63 -33.21
C TRP A 33 3.21 13.68 -34.30
N ARG A 34 3.38 14.97 -33.97
CA ARG A 34 3.29 16.05 -34.97
C ARG A 34 4.53 16.16 -35.84
N SER A 35 5.71 15.77 -35.35
CA SER A 35 6.96 15.79 -36.12
C SER A 35 7.08 14.61 -37.06
N PHE A 36 6.45 13.47 -36.74
CA PHE A 36 6.08 12.47 -37.74
C PHE A 36 5.06 13.12 -38.65
N LYS A 37 5.55 13.88 -39.64
CA LYS A 37 4.84 14.03 -40.90
C LYS A 37 4.67 12.59 -41.37
N TRP A 38 3.51 12.01 -41.07
CA TRP A 38 3.00 10.85 -41.76
C TRP A 38 3.03 11.28 -43.21
N GLU A 39 4.13 10.98 -43.90
CA GLU A 39 4.22 11.20 -45.32
C GLU A 39 2.97 10.56 -45.87
N GLN A 40 2.18 11.39 -46.52
CA GLN A 40 0.87 11.04 -47.01
C GLN A 40 1.14 9.96 -48.04
N GLU A 41 1.07 8.70 -47.59
CA GLU A 41 1.38 7.51 -48.38
C GLU A 41 0.73 7.72 -49.74
N SER A 42 1.60 7.75 -50.74
CA SER A 42 1.28 8.16 -52.10
C SER A 42 -0.07 7.58 -52.50
N GLU A 43 -0.96 8.45 -52.99
CA GLU A 43 -2.38 8.18 -53.29
C GLU A 43 -2.63 6.93 -54.18
N TRP A 44 -1.57 6.34 -54.71
CA TRP A 44 -1.53 5.18 -55.59
C TRP A 44 -1.43 3.82 -54.88
N GLU A 45 -1.04 3.74 -53.59
CA GLU A 45 -0.94 2.46 -52.86
C GLU A 45 -2.25 2.03 -52.15
N MET A 46 -3.26 2.92 -52.08
CA MET A 46 -4.51 2.68 -51.34
C MET A 46 -5.49 1.67 -51.98
N LEU A 47 -5.25 1.20 -53.20
CA LEU A 47 -6.22 0.36 -53.92
C LEU A 47 -6.17 -1.14 -53.54
N GLY A 48 -5.11 -1.61 -52.87
CA GLY A 48 -4.94 -3.04 -52.54
C GLY A 48 -5.14 -3.42 -51.07
N ASP A 49 -4.61 -2.64 -50.13
CA ASP A 49 -4.38 -3.09 -48.74
C ASP A 49 -5.07 -2.21 -47.68
N LYS A 50 -6.36 -1.93 -47.88
CA LYS A 50 -7.18 -0.98 -47.10
C LYS A 50 -7.38 -1.33 -45.59
N TRP A 51 -6.83 -2.44 -45.11
CA TRP A 51 -7.02 -2.93 -43.74
C TRP A 51 -5.73 -3.19 -42.95
N ARG A 52 -4.55 -2.88 -43.50
CA ARG A 52 -3.34 -2.84 -42.68
C ARG A 52 -3.40 -1.61 -41.78
N VAL A 53 -4.09 -1.76 -40.66
CA VAL A 53 -4.01 -0.82 -39.55
C VAL A 53 -2.55 -0.76 -39.14
N ASP A 54 -1.91 0.39 -39.36
CA ASP A 54 -0.54 0.61 -38.90
C ASP A 54 -0.48 0.38 -37.39
N GLY A 55 0.10 -0.76 -37.00
CA GLY A 55 0.28 -1.11 -35.59
C GLY A 55 0.97 0.02 -34.82
N VAL A 56 1.87 0.76 -35.50
CA VAL A 56 2.55 1.94 -34.95
C VAL A 56 1.55 3.04 -34.57
N LYS A 57 0.59 3.39 -35.45
CA LYS A 57 -0.44 4.40 -35.15
C LYS A 57 -1.29 3.98 -33.96
N VAL A 58 -1.69 2.71 -33.91
CA VAL A 58 -2.49 2.17 -32.79
C VAL A 58 -1.72 2.20 -31.48
N VAL A 59 -0.49 1.71 -31.47
CA VAL A 59 0.39 1.73 -30.30
C VAL A 59 0.60 3.17 -29.81
N TRP A 60 0.78 4.13 -30.72
CA TRP A 60 0.96 5.53 -30.35
C TRP A 60 -0.28 6.16 -29.71
N ILE A 61 -1.46 5.91 -30.29
CA ILE A 61 -2.75 6.39 -29.74
C ILE A 61 -2.97 5.77 -28.36
N LEU A 62 -2.74 4.46 -28.21
CA LEU A 62 -2.85 3.76 -26.94
C LEU A 62 -1.90 4.36 -25.90
N LEU A 63 -0.63 4.56 -26.25
CA LEU A 63 0.37 5.12 -25.35
C LEU A 63 0.03 6.55 -24.93
N SER A 64 -0.41 7.39 -25.88
CA SER A 64 -0.87 8.75 -25.61
C SER A 64 -2.07 8.77 -24.65
N SER A 65 -3.08 7.93 -24.92
CA SER A 65 -4.28 7.81 -24.07
C SER A 65 -3.94 7.31 -22.66
N TYR A 66 -2.99 6.39 -22.55
CA TYR A 66 -2.49 5.87 -21.29
C TYR A 66 -1.83 6.98 -20.45
N PHE A 67 -0.90 7.74 -21.03
CA PHE A 67 -0.26 8.84 -20.29
C PHE A 67 -1.22 9.97 -19.95
N ALA A 68 -2.17 10.29 -20.84
CA ALA A 68 -3.20 11.28 -20.57
C ALA A 68 -4.12 10.87 -19.41
N SER A 69 -4.59 9.62 -19.40
CA SER A 69 -5.41 9.10 -18.30
C SER A 69 -4.64 9.03 -16.98
N SER A 70 -3.37 8.60 -17.02
CA SER A 70 -2.49 8.58 -15.86
C SER A 70 -2.23 9.98 -15.28
N ALA A 71 -2.03 10.99 -16.14
CA ALA A 71 -1.91 12.38 -15.73
C ALA A 71 -3.21 12.90 -15.08
N ALA A 72 -4.37 12.60 -15.67
CA ALA A 72 -5.66 13.00 -15.12
C ALA A 72 -5.91 12.37 -13.74
N VAL A 73 -5.65 11.06 -13.58
CA VAL A 73 -5.83 10.38 -12.29
C VAL A 73 -4.82 10.87 -11.25
N SER A 74 -3.59 11.18 -11.66
CA SER A 74 -2.58 11.81 -10.77
C SER A 74 -3.03 13.19 -10.29
N ALA A 75 -3.64 14.01 -11.15
CA ALA A 75 -4.23 15.29 -10.77
C ALA A 75 -5.40 15.12 -9.79
N VAL A 76 -6.26 14.11 -9.97
CA VAL A 76 -7.33 13.75 -9.02
C VAL A 76 -6.73 13.34 -7.66
N GLY A 77 -5.67 12.54 -7.67
CA GLY A 77 -4.93 12.15 -6.47
C GLY A 77 -4.37 13.36 -5.72
N LEU A 78 -3.69 14.27 -6.44
CA LEU A 78 -3.17 15.52 -5.91
C LEU A 78 -4.27 16.38 -5.29
N ALA A 79 -5.40 16.56 -6.00
CA ALA A 79 -6.56 17.28 -5.48
C ALA A 79 -7.13 16.61 -4.22
N GLY A 80 -7.11 15.27 -4.15
CA GLY A 80 -7.48 14.50 -2.98
C GLY A 80 -6.59 14.77 -1.76
N VAL A 81 -5.28 14.84 -1.95
CA VAL A 81 -4.30 15.14 -0.89
C VAL A 81 -4.41 16.61 -0.42
N ILE A 82 -4.59 17.55 -1.35
CA ILE A 82 -4.76 18.98 -1.03
C ILE A 82 -6.04 19.20 -0.22
N LYS A 83 -7.17 18.66 -0.70
CA LYS A 83 -8.49 18.79 -0.06
C LYS A 83 -8.70 17.84 1.12
N ASN A 84 -7.73 16.97 1.41
CA ASN A 84 -7.78 15.96 2.48
C ASN A 84 -9.02 15.05 2.39
N LYS A 85 -9.47 14.73 1.17
CA LYS A 85 -10.66 13.90 0.92
C LYS A 85 -10.26 12.43 0.70
N ALA A 86 -10.60 11.57 1.67
CA ALA A 86 -10.21 10.16 1.64
C ALA A 86 -10.75 9.36 0.45
N SER A 87 -11.91 9.74 -0.09
CA SER A 87 -12.50 9.08 -1.26
C SER A 87 -11.65 9.26 -2.53
N LEU A 88 -11.14 10.47 -2.77
CA LEU A 88 -10.28 10.77 -3.93
C LEU A 88 -8.92 10.06 -3.81
N VAL A 89 -8.34 10.06 -2.61
CA VAL A 89 -7.07 9.35 -2.34
C VAL A 89 -7.25 7.83 -2.51
N ARG A 90 -8.40 7.28 -2.10
CA ARG A 90 -8.73 5.86 -2.33
C ARG A 90 -8.79 5.52 -3.81
N PHE A 91 -9.52 6.33 -4.59
CA PHE A 91 -9.64 6.13 -6.03
C PHE A 91 -8.27 6.16 -6.71
N TYR A 92 -7.43 7.16 -6.38
CA TYR A 92 -6.06 7.24 -6.89
C TYR A 92 -5.22 6.02 -6.52
N ARG A 93 -5.27 5.58 -5.26
CA ARG A 93 -4.55 4.38 -4.80
C ARG A 93 -4.98 3.12 -5.57
N ASP A 94 -6.28 2.89 -5.70
CA ASP A 94 -6.80 1.69 -6.36
C ASP A 94 -6.42 1.68 -7.85
N TYR A 95 -6.46 2.85 -8.52
CA TYR A 95 -5.92 3.01 -9.87
C TYR A 95 -4.41 2.75 -9.93
N SER A 96 -3.61 3.32 -9.04
CA SER A 96 -2.15 3.10 -9.01
C SER A 96 -1.77 1.64 -8.80
N ILE A 97 -2.57 0.87 -8.06
CA ILE A 97 -2.37 -0.59 -7.91
C ILE A 97 -2.61 -1.30 -9.24
N ALA A 98 -3.73 -0.98 -9.92
CA ALA A 98 -4.04 -1.55 -11.23
C ALA A 98 -2.96 -1.20 -12.26
N ASP A 99 -2.58 0.08 -12.34
CA ASP A 99 -1.51 0.57 -13.21
C ASP A 99 -0.17 -0.12 -12.95
N PHE A 100 0.23 -0.23 -11.67
CA PHE A 100 1.45 -0.92 -11.29
C PHE A 100 1.43 -2.39 -11.73
N SER A 101 0.30 -3.09 -11.54
CA SER A 101 0.18 -4.49 -11.95
C SER A 101 0.26 -4.64 -13.47
N PHE A 102 -0.44 -3.80 -14.23
CA PHE A 102 -0.45 -3.81 -15.69
C PHE A 102 0.94 -3.50 -16.25
N CYS A 103 1.60 -2.45 -15.75
CA CYS A 103 2.96 -2.11 -16.17
C CYS A 103 3.97 -3.19 -15.81
N THR A 104 3.86 -3.82 -14.64
CA THR A 104 4.79 -4.90 -14.26
C THR A 104 4.62 -6.11 -15.16
N VAL A 105 3.38 -6.53 -15.45
CA VAL A 105 3.10 -7.64 -16.38
C VAL A 105 3.60 -7.30 -17.78
N PHE A 106 3.26 -6.11 -18.31
CA PHE A 106 3.71 -5.69 -19.63
C PHE A 106 5.23 -5.60 -19.73
N ALA A 107 5.91 -5.00 -18.74
CA ALA A 107 7.36 -4.92 -18.71
C ALA A 107 8.01 -6.31 -18.65
N THR A 108 7.48 -7.22 -17.82
CA THR A 108 7.99 -8.59 -17.72
C THR A 108 7.83 -9.33 -19.04
N THR A 109 6.65 -9.22 -19.68
CA THR A 109 6.38 -9.82 -21.00
C THR A 109 7.29 -9.22 -22.08
N ALA A 110 7.49 -7.90 -22.09
CA ALA A 110 8.35 -7.22 -23.06
C ALA A 110 9.81 -7.64 -22.90
N VAL A 111 10.31 -7.71 -21.66
CA VAL A 111 11.65 -8.20 -21.36
C VAL A 111 11.79 -9.66 -21.79
N TYR A 112 10.83 -10.52 -21.43
CA TYR A 112 10.81 -11.92 -21.85
C TYR A 112 10.83 -12.09 -23.37
N ALA A 113 9.97 -11.35 -24.09
CA ALA A 113 9.93 -11.36 -25.55
C ALA A 113 11.26 -10.86 -26.16
N ALA A 114 11.91 -9.87 -25.55
CA ALA A 114 13.20 -9.36 -25.99
C ALA A 114 14.37 -10.33 -25.75
N PHE A 115 14.23 -11.30 -24.84
CA PHE A 115 15.19 -12.39 -24.65
C PHE A 115 15.00 -13.55 -25.63
N HIS A 116 13.89 -13.59 -26.38
CA HIS A 116 13.67 -14.61 -27.40
C HIS A 116 14.57 -14.38 -28.62
N THR A 117 15.42 -15.36 -28.94
CA THR A 117 16.41 -15.29 -30.04
C THR A 117 15.79 -14.94 -31.40
N THR A 118 14.59 -15.46 -31.68
CA THR A 118 13.84 -15.19 -32.91
C THR A 118 13.47 -13.72 -33.08
N ALA A 119 13.08 -13.04 -32.00
CA ALA A 119 12.75 -11.61 -32.02
C ALA A 119 14.01 -10.77 -32.27
N ARG A 120 15.14 -11.15 -31.66
CA ARG A 120 16.42 -10.44 -31.83
C ARG A 120 16.93 -10.52 -33.27
N ALA A 121 16.90 -11.72 -33.86
CA ALA A 121 17.29 -11.94 -35.25
C ALA A 121 16.43 -11.12 -36.20
N GLY A 122 15.09 -11.11 -36.00
CA GLY A 122 14.17 -10.31 -36.81
C GLY A 122 14.42 -8.80 -36.70
N ILE A 123 14.74 -8.30 -35.51
CA ILE A 123 15.08 -6.88 -35.31
C ILE A 123 16.39 -6.53 -36.04
N CYS A 124 17.44 -7.35 -35.91
CA CYS A 124 18.70 -7.11 -36.62
C CYS A 124 18.53 -7.20 -38.15
N GLU A 125 17.72 -8.13 -38.65
CA GLU A 125 17.38 -8.22 -40.07
C GLU A 125 16.66 -6.94 -40.54
N GLU A 126 15.66 -6.48 -39.79
CA GLU A 126 14.92 -5.27 -40.16
C GLU A 126 15.80 -4.01 -40.07
N PHE A 127 16.67 -3.89 -39.05
CA PHE A 127 17.64 -2.80 -38.97
C PHE A 127 18.60 -2.78 -40.17
N SER A 128 18.99 -3.96 -40.67
CA SER A 128 19.86 -4.05 -41.86
C SER A 128 19.18 -3.55 -43.14
N ARG A 129 17.83 -3.54 -43.20
CA ARG A 129 17.07 -3.01 -44.34
C ARG A 129 16.99 -1.49 -44.34
N HIS A 130 17.24 -0.82 -43.21
CA HIS A 130 17.14 0.63 -43.06
C HIS A 130 18.51 1.25 -42.74
N PRO A 131 19.39 1.44 -43.73
CA PRO A 131 20.75 1.92 -43.53
C PRO A 131 20.81 3.33 -42.91
N GLU A 132 19.76 4.14 -43.11
CA GLU A 132 19.66 5.49 -42.55
C GLU A 132 19.63 5.47 -41.02
N LEU A 133 18.85 4.55 -40.42
CA LEU A 133 18.80 4.35 -38.97
C LEU A 133 20.11 3.78 -38.44
N MET A 134 20.74 2.89 -39.21
CA MET A 134 22.03 2.34 -38.82
C MET A 134 23.10 3.42 -38.71
N ARG A 135 23.06 4.47 -39.54
CA ARG A 135 24.08 5.53 -39.52
C ARG A 135 24.19 6.22 -38.17
N ASP A 136 23.06 6.56 -37.56
CA ASP A 136 23.02 7.22 -36.24
C ASP A 136 23.43 6.26 -35.12
N VAL A 137 23.09 4.97 -35.24
CA VAL A 137 23.40 3.96 -34.21
C VAL A 137 24.83 3.42 -34.36
N LEU A 138 25.45 3.56 -35.55
CA LEU A 138 26.84 3.21 -35.81
C LEU A 138 27.79 4.06 -34.94
N GLU A 139 27.45 5.32 -34.70
CA GLU A 139 28.19 6.21 -33.80
C GLU A 139 28.22 5.69 -32.35
N VAL A 140 27.22 4.89 -31.97
CA VAL A 140 27.11 4.22 -30.67
C VAL A 140 27.86 2.87 -30.66
N GLY A 141 28.53 2.51 -31.76
CA GLY A 141 29.34 1.29 -31.89
C GLY A 141 28.55 0.05 -32.34
N LEU A 142 27.38 0.23 -32.96
CA LEU A 142 26.61 -0.88 -33.52
C LEU A 142 27.22 -1.31 -34.87
N ASN A 143 27.75 -2.53 -34.95
CA ASN A 143 28.12 -3.19 -36.20
C ASN A 143 27.14 -4.34 -36.48
N VAL A 144 26.89 -4.67 -37.75
CA VAL A 144 26.00 -5.78 -38.15
C VAL A 144 26.44 -7.10 -37.49
N GLU A 145 27.75 -7.34 -37.44
CA GLU A 145 28.35 -8.53 -36.81
C GLU A 145 28.16 -8.57 -35.29
N ASN A 146 27.98 -7.41 -34.66
CA ASN A 146 27.83 -7.25 -33.21
C ASN A 146 26.39 -6.87 -32.82
N CYS A 147 25.44 -6.91 -33.76
CA CYS A 147 24.06 -6.45 -33.55
C CYS A 147 23.39 -7.23 -32.42
N GLU A 148 23.53 -8.56 -32.42
CA GLU A 148 22.91 -9.42 -31.41
C GLU A 148 23.45 -9.15 -30.00
N LEU A 149 24.77 -9.06 -29.84
CA LEU A 149 25.41 -8.78 -28.55
C LEU A 149 25.09 -7.37 -28.05
N TRP A 150 25.07 -6.38 -28.95
CA TRP A 150 24.69 -5.01 -28.61
C TRP A 150 23.23 -4.96 -28.17
N LEU A 151 22.32 -5.62 -28.90
CA LEU A 151 20.91 -5.67 -28.57
C LEU A 151 20.68 -6.40 -27.25
N GLU A 152 21.41 -7.49 -26.97
CA GLU A 152 21.38 -8.16 -25.68
C GLU A 152 21.77 -7.21 -24.53
N ARG A 153 22.85 -6.44 -24.69
CA ARG A 153 23.29 -5.44 -23.69
C ARG A 153 22.27 -4.32 -23.54
N ALA A 154 21.70 -3.84 -24.64
CA ALA A 154 20.68 -2.80 -24.63
C ALA A 154 19.40 -3.27 -23.92
N VAL A 155 18.95 -4.52 -24.18
CA VAL A 155 17.80 -5.14 -23.51
C VAL A 155 18.08 -5.33 -22.02
N LEU A 156 19.28 -5.76 -21.63
CA LEU A 156 19.68 -5.87 -20.22
C LEU A 156 19.68 -4.50 -19.52
N ALA A 157 20.24 -3.48 -20.16
CA ALA A 157 20.23 -2.11 -19.63
C ALA A 157 18.79 -1.58 -19.49
N LEU A 158 17.94 -1.79 -20.50
CA LEU A 158 16.53 -1.43 -20.46
C LEU A 158 15.79 -2.16 -19.34
N ALA A 159 16.03 -3.47 -19.17
CA ALA A 159 15.43 -4.25 -18.10
C ALA A 159 15.84 -3.72 -16.71
N ALA A 160 17.10 -3.34 -16.52
CA ALA A 160 17.58 -2.74 -15.27
C ALA A 160 16.91 -1.37 -14.99
N ILE A 161 16.72 -0.55 -16.02
CA ILE A 161 16.01 0.73 -15.91
C ILE A 161 14.54 0.50 -15.55
N LEU A 162 13.84 -0.41 -16.24
CA LEU A 162 12.44 -0.75 -15.97
C LEU A 162 12.26 -1.29 -14.55
N PHE A 163 13.15 -2.17 -14.11
CA PHE A 163 13.15 -2.69 -12.75
C PHE A 163 13.29 -1.57 -11.70
N THR A 164 14.20 -0.62 -11.95
CA THR A 164 14.38 0.56 -11.07
C THR A 164 13.10 1.40 -11.03
N ILE A 165 12.45 1.63 -12.17
CA ILE A 165 11.17 2.36 -12.25
C ILE A 165 10.07 1.63 -11.47
N ILE A 166 10.00 0.30 -11.56
CA ILE A 166 9.04 -0.52 -10.81
C ILE A 166 9.27 -0.35 -9.30
N ILE A 167 10.51 -0.39 -8.82
CA ILE A 167 10.83 -0.16 -7.40
C ILE A 167 10.38 1.24 -6.95
N ILE A 168 10.68 2.26 -7.73
CA ILE A 168 10.28 3.64 -7.43
C ILE A 168 8.74 3.75 -7.35
N ARG A 169 8.02 3.18 -8.34
CA ARG A 169 6.54 3.15 -8.34
C ARG A 169 5.97 2.39 -7.14
N LEU A 170 6.58 1.26 -6.77
CA LEU A 170 6.18 0.48 -5.60
C LEU A 170 6.34 1.30 -4.31
N HIS A 171 7.46 2.00 -4.15
CA HIS A 171 7.67 2.89 -3.00
C HIS A 171 6.60 3.99 -2.92
N PHE A 172 6.22 4.59 -4.05
CA PHE A 172 5.15 5.58 -4.11
C PHE A 172 3.79 5.01 -3.73
N LEU A 173 3.46 3.82 -4.25
CA LEU A 173 2.22 3.12 -3.92
C LEU A 173 2.13 2.81 -2.42
N LEU A 174 3.22 2.33 -1.82
CA LEU A 174 3.30 2.08 -0.37
C LEU A 174 3.14 3.37 0.44
N ALA A 175 3.76 4.47 0.01
CA ALA A 175 3.64 5.77 0.67
C ALA A 175 2.18 6.29 0.64
N VAL A 176 1.52 6.22 -0.52
CA VAL A 176 0.11 6.62 -0.70
C VAL A 176 -0.81 5.72 0.12
N SER A 177 -0.55 4.41 0.15
CA SER A 177 -1.34 3.43 0.93
C SER A 177 -1.24 3.67 2.43
N SER A 178 -0.04 4.02 2.92
CA SER A 178 0.19 4.41 4.32
C SER A 178 -0.53 5.71 4.66
N TYR A 179 -0.45 6.72 3.79
CA TYR A 179 -1.16 7.99 3.96
C TYR A 179 -2.68 7.79 3.97
N TYR A 180 -3.23 6.98 3.06
CA TYR A 180 -4.64 6.62 3.04
C TYR A 180 -5.07 5.91 4.34
N SER A 181 -4.27 4.95 4.81
CA SER A 181 -4.55 4.24 6.06
C SER A 181 -4.60 5.18 7.27
N TYR A 182 -3.72 6.17 7.31
CA TYR A 182 -3.74 7.22 8.31
C TYR A 182 -5.03 8.06 8.22
N LEU A 183 -5.39 8.51 7.02
CA LEU A 183 -6.57 9.35 6.79
C LEU A 183 -7.88 8.61 7.15
N SER A 184 -7.98 7.35 6.73
CA SER A 184 -9.12 6.47 7.04
C SER A 184 -9.31 6.31 8.55
N ARG A 185 -8.23 6.06 9.30
CA ARG A 185 -8.29 5.95 10.78
C ARG A 185 -8.77 7.25 11.45
N HIS A 186 -8.37 8.41 10.92
CA HIS A 186 -8.83 9.70 11.45
C HIS A 186 -10.31 9.96 11.16
N THR A 187 -10.78 9.66 9.95
CA THR A 187 -12.19 9.81 9.59
C THR A 187 -13.08 8.90 10.43
N SER A 188 -12.70 7.63 10.62
CA SER A 188 -13.46 6.69 11.46
C SER A 188 -13.60 7.16 12.91
N ARG A 189 -12.57 7.83 13.47
CA ARG A 189 -12.64 8.38 14.84
C ARG A 189 -13.61 9.56 14.96
N ILE A 190 -13.72 10.41 13.94
CA ILE A 190 -14.58 11.61 13.97
C ILE A 190 -16.06 11.22 13.86
N CYS A 191 -16.39 10.26 13.00
CA CYS A 191 -17.78 9.83 12.81
C CYS A 191 -18.39 9.17 14.06
N CYS A 192 -17.61 8.42 14.83
CA CYS A 192 -18.10 7.83 16.08
C CYS A 192 -18.40 8.88 17.17
N SER A 193 -17.74 10.05 17.13
CA SER A 193 -17.98 11.12 18.10
C SER A 193 -19.17 12.01 17.73
N ALA A 194 -19.48 12.17 16.44
CA ALA A 194 -20.58 13.04 15.97
C ALA A 194 -21.96 12.38 16.13
N SER A 195 -22.06 11.05 16.00
CA SER A 195 -23.32 10.31 16.18
C SER A 195 -23.90 10.39 17.61
N SER A 196 -23.15 10.89 18.59
CA SER A 196 -23.64 11.04 19.96
C SER A 196 -24.37 12.37 20.22
N ARG A 197 -24.43 13.29 19.24
CA ARG A 197 -24.90 14.68 19.48
C ARG A 197 -26.20 15.07 18.77
N GLU A 198 -26.77 14.20 17.94
CA GLU A 198 -27.98 14.50 17.14
C GLU A 198 -29.19 13.60 17.48
N GLY A 199 -29.15 12.97 18.66
CA GLY A 199 -30.29 12.24 19.24
C GLY A 199 -31.16 13.10 20.15
N ASN A 200 -31.54 14.31 19.73
CA ASN A 200 -32.64 15.04 20.35
C ASN A 200 -33.94 14.57 19.68
N ASN A 201 -34.47 13.41 20.12
CA ASN A 201 -35.91 13.09 20.18
C ASN A 201 -36.18 11.64 20.62
N THR A 202 -35.47 11.14 21.63
CA THR A 202 -36.03 10.10 22.51
C THR A 202 -35.64 10.41 23.94
N LEU A 203 -36.57 11.07 24.62
CA LEU A 203 -36.69 11.08 26.08
C LEU A 203 -36.38 9.68 26.64
N TYR A 204 -35.68 9.62 27.77
CA TYR A 204 -35.31 8.41 28.55
C TYR A 204 -33.91 7.78 28.35
N ALA A 205 -32.89 8.55 27.96
CA ALA A 205 -31.52 8.20 28.33
C ALA A 205 -30.80 9.42 28.92
N ARG A 206 -31.22 9.78 30.14
CA ARG A 206 -30.53 10.70 31.05
C ARG A 206 -29.18 10.09 31.44
N SER A 207 -28.23 10.08 30.51
CA SER A 207 -26.82 9.83 30.80
C SER A 207 -26.34 11.02 31.62
N LEU A 208 -26.40 10.86 32.94
CA LEU A 208 -25.72 11.71 33.92
C LEU A 208 -24.28 11.96 33.44
N HIS A 209 -24.03 13.17 32.97
CA HIS A 209 -22.70 13.75 32.98
C HIS A 209 -22.26 13.87 34.43
N THR A 210 -21.64 12.81 34.95
CA THR A 210 -20.77 12.91 36.11
C THR A 210 -19.57 13.74 35.70
N ARG A 211 -19.62 15.00 36.13
CA ARG A 211 -18.51 15.91 36.44
C ARG A 211 -17.16 15.18 36.44
N SER A 212 -16.33 15.59 35.49
CA SER A 212 -14.95 15.18 35.32
C SER A 212 -14.12 15.56 36.54
N ASP A 213 -14.07 14.69 37.55
CA ASP A 213 -12.99 14.70 38.54
C ASP A 213 -11.72 14.14 37.87
N SER A 214 -10.64 14.90 38.02
CA SER A 214 -9.33 14.78 37.38
C SER A 214 -8.50 13.53 37.76
N ASN A 215 -9.12 12.48 38.31
CA ASN A 215 -8.43 11.28 38.75
C ASN A 215 -8.71 10.11 37.81
N GLY A 216 -7.85 9.95 36.79
CA GLY A 216 -7.70 8.73 35.99
C GLY A 216 -8.91 8.37 35.13
N SER A 217 -8.83 8.59 33.82
CA SER A 217 -9.91 8.31 32.87
C SER A 217 -10.23 6.82 32.78
N ARG A 218 -11.11 6.34 33.68
CA ARG A 218 -11.72 5.00 33.56
C ARG A 218 -12.63 4.99 32.34
N LYS A 219 -12.45 4.02 31.45
CA LYS A 219 -13.31 3.80 30.29
C LYS A 219 -14.39 2.80 30.67
N ARG A 220 -15.65 3.15 30.38
CA ARG A 220 -16.78 2.24 30.52
C ARG A 220 -16.78 1.25 29.37
N ILE A 221 -16.83 -0.04 29.67
CA ILE A 221 -16.98 -1.14 28.70
C ILE A 221 -18.21 -1.97 29.07
N TYR A 222 -18.72 -2.72 28.09
CA TYR A 222 -19.83 -3.65 28.26
C TYR A 222 -19.32 -5.07 28.04
N LEU A 223 -19.46 -5.91 29.05
CA LEU A 223 -19.10 -7.33 29.00
C LEU A 223 -20.33 -8.14 28.61
N LEU A 224 -20.22 -8.90 27.53
CA LEU A 224 -21.29 -9.81 27.10
C LEU A 224 -21.34 -11.03 28.03
N PRO A 225 -22.55 -11.60 28.26
CA PRO A 225 -22.69 -12.81 29.06
C PRO A 225 -21.82 -13.94 28.51
N ARG A 226 -21.15 -14.66 29.42
CA ARG A 226 -20.42 -15.88 29.08
C ARG A 226 -21.46 -16.96 28.77
N THR A 227 -21.58 -17.35 27.51
CA THR A 227 -22.21 -18.64 27.17
C THR A 227 -21.32 -19.75 27.73
N HIS A 228 -21.92 -20.71 28.44
CA HIS A 228 -21.24 -21.78 29.20
C HIS A 228 -20.00 -22.34 28.47
N LEU A 229 -18.83 -21.83 28.83
CA LEU A 229 -17.53 -22.34 28.41
C LEU A 229 -16.89 -22.92 29.65
N SER A 230 -16.37 -24.15 29.55
CA SER A 230 -15.64 -24.85 30.60
C SER A 230 -14.58 -23.95 31.23
N ASP A 231 -14.37 -24.08 32.54
CA ASP A 231 -13.60 -23.13 33.35
C ASP A 231 -12.08 -23.15 33.07
N ASP A 232 -11.64 -24.03 32.18
CA ASP A 232 -10.24 -24.34 31.91
C ASP A 232 -9.69 -23.71 30.60
N MET A 233 -10.39 -22.72 30.03
CA MET A 233 -9.94 -22.03 28.81
C MET A 233 -9.51 -20.58 29.08
N GLU A 234 -8.34 -20.20 28.57
CA GLU A 234 -7.86 -18.82 28.57
C GLU A 234 -8.83 -17.93 27.77
N LEU A 235 -9.44 -16.95 28.45
CA LEU A 235 -10.48 -16.10 27.87
C LEU A 235 -9.89 -14.80 27.30
N VAL A 236 -9.86 -14.68 25.98
CA VAL A 236 -9.43 -13.46 25.28
C VAL A 236 -10.64 -12.62 24.86
N TYR A 237 -10.77 -11.42 25.41
CA TYR A 237 -11.84 -10.49 25.04
C TYR A 237 -11.50 -9.71 23.77
N ALA A 238 -12.42 -9.68 22.80
CA ALA A 238 -12.31 -8.85 21.60
C ALA A 238 -13.34 -7.71 21.61
N PRO A 239 -12.98 -6.50 21.17
CA PRO A 239 -13.92 -5.38 21.11
C PRO A 239 -15.00 -5.61 20.05
N VAL A 240 -16.27 -5.58 20.47
CA VAL A 240 -17.42 -5.71 19.57
C VAL A 240 -18.17 -4.37 19.48
N PRO A 241 -18.38 -3.82 18.28
CA PRO A 241 -19.20 -2.62 18.09
C PRO A 241 -20.64 -2.82 18.59
N ILE A 242 -21.17 -1.85 19.35
CA ILE A 242 -22.51 -1.97 19.97
C ILE A 242 -23.65 -2.12 18.95
N ASN A 243 -23.43 -1.68 17.70
CA ASN A 243 -24.39 -1.81 16.60
C ASN A 243 -24.44 -3.21 15.98
N ARG A 244 -23.50 -4.10 16.32
CA ARG A 244 -23.50 -5.51 15.92
C ARG A 244 -24.12 -6.43 16.96
N LEU A 245 -24.48 -5.90 18.13
CA LEU A 245 -25.13 -6.66 19.18
C LEU A 245 -26.63 -6.69 18.95
N THR A 246 -27.22 -7.87 19.12
CA THR A 246 -28.68 -8.04 19.18
C THR A 246 -29.24 -7.31 20.41
N ILE A 247 -30.53 -6.99 20.40
CA ILE A 247 -31.19 -6.25 21.49
C ILE A 247 -31.09 -7.05 22.79
N GLU A 248 -31.21 -8.37 22.69
CA GLU A 248 -31.09 -9.34 23.79
C GLU A 248 -29.68 -9.28 24.39
N GLN A 249 -28.65 -9.39 23.55
CA GLN A 249 -27.25 -9.30 24.00
C GLN A 249 -26.92 -7.96 24.64
N ARG A 250 -27.48 -6.86 24.12
CA ARG A 250 -27.30 -5.53 24.70
C ARG A 250 -27.95 -5.42 26.08
N SER A 251 -29.13 -6.03 26.26
CA SER A 251 -29.85 -6.03 27.55
C SER A 251 -29.14 -6.85 28.63
N GLN A 252 -28.41 -7.90 28.24
CA GLN A 252 -27.69 -8.78 29.14
C GLN A 252 -26.23 -8.35 29.39
N ALA A 253 -25.75 -7.33 28.68
CA ALA A 253 -24.38 -6.88 28.81
C ALA A 253 -24.14 -6.18 30.17
N LYS A 254 -23.11 -6.61 30.89
CA LYS A 254 -22.75 -6.06 32.20
C LYS A 254 -21.77 -4.90 32.04
N GLU A 255 -22.07 -3.77 32.67
CA GLU A 255 -21.15 -2.63 32.69
C GLU A 255 -19.92 -2.94 33.54
N ALA A 256 -18.75 -2.62 33.01
CA ALA A 256 -17.49 -2.66 33.73
C ALA A 256 -16.66 -1.40 33.45
N TRP A 257 -15.89 -0.97 34.43
CA TRP A 257 -15.01 0.19 34.32
C TRP A 257 -13.56 -0.30 34.27
N VAL A 258 -12.86 0.01 33.18
CA VAL A 258 -11.46 -0.33 33.01
C VAL A 258 -10.64 0.93 33.19
N SER A 259 -9.73 0.89 34.15
CA SER A 259 -8.66 1.89 34.24
C SER A 259 -7.79 1.72 33.01
N GLU A 260 -7.65 2.76 32.20
CA GLU A 260 -6.64 2.77 31.16
C GLU A 260 -5.30 2.71 31.89
N SER A 261 -4.64 1.55 31.86
CA SER A 261 -3.24 1.49 32.27
C SER A 261 -2.55 2.53 31.41
N SER A 262 -2.14 3.64 32.02
CA SER A 262 -1.31 4.62 31.37
C SER A 262 -0.10 3.84 30.90
N SER A 263 -0.10 3.47 29.61
CA SER A 263 1.04 2.88 28.95
C SER A 263 2.08 3.97 29.05
N SER A 264 2.89 3.87 30.11
CA SER A 264 3.93 4.81 30.46
C SER A 264 4.72 5.00 29.18
N SER A 265 4.54 6.16 28.58
CA SER A 265 5.33 6.64 27.47
C SER A 265 6.76 6.67 27.98
N SER A 266 7.47 5.56 27.79
CA SER A 266 8.91 5.47 27.89
C SER A 266 9.48 6.25 26.72
N SER A 267 9.39 7.57 26.81
CA SER A 267 10.30 8.48 26.14
C SER A 267 11.66 8.26 26.79
N PRO A 268 12.70 7.85 26.06
CA PRO A 268 14.06 7.99 26.56
C PRO A 268 14.37 9.49 26.51
N VAL A 269 14.09 10.20 27.61
CA VAL A 269 14.59 11.56 27.81
C VAL A 269 15.97 11.41 28.43
N GLU A 270 16.95 11.59 27.55
CA GLU A 270 18.33 11.82 27.88
C GLU A 270 18.45 13.14 28.66
N GLN A 271 18.79 12.99 29.94
CA GLN A 271 19.53 13.89 30.81
C GLN A 271 19.58 15.39 30.45
N GLN A 272 18.91 16.21 31.27
CA GLN A 272 19.60 17.33 31.90
C GLN A 272 18.96 17.68 33.25
N GLN A 273 19.74 17.37 34.28
CA GLN A 273 19.84 17.97 35.61
C GLN A 273 18.82 19.07 35.97
N GLN A 274 18.06 18.86 37.04
CA GLN A 274 18.21 19.69 38.24
C GLN A 274 17.50 19.09 39.45
N HIS A 275 18.21 19.19 40.56
CA HIS A 275 17.91 18.73 41.90
C HIS A 275 16.54 19.21 42.41
N HIS A 276 15.86 18.43 43.25
CA HIS A 276 15.64 18.78 44.66
C HIS A 276 15.10 17.59 45.46
N HIS A 277 15.66 17.47 46.66
CA HIS A 277 15.39 16.57 47.77
C HIS A 277 13.89 16.64 48.22
N HIS A 278 13.24 15.66 48.87
CA HIS A 278 13.57 15.03 50.15
C HIS A 278 12.55 13.91 50.51
N HIS A 279 13.02 12.95 51.34
CA HIS A 279 12.32 12.12 52.35
C HIS A 279 11.64 10.75 52.03
N HIS A 280 12.37 9.71 52.44
CA HIS A 280 12.03 8.56 53.31
C HIS A 280 10.72 7.77 53.19
N SER A 281 10.84 6.50 52.78
CA SER A 281 10.60 5.31 53.65
C SER A 281 11.07 4.05 52.90
N ARG A 282 12.16 3.40 53.32
CA ARG A 282 12.18 2.13 54.08
C ARG A 282 11.11 1.10 53.64
N ARG A 283 11.48 0.12 52.79
CA ARG A 283 11.82 -1.26 53.22
C ARG A 283 12.15 -2.20 52.06
N HIS A 284 12.98 -3.18 52.41
CA HIS A 284 13.58 -4.25 51.64
C HIS A 284 12.63 -5.19 50.90
N SER A 285 13.07 -5.64 49.72
CA SER A 285 13.09 -7.06 49.40
C SER A 285 14.10 -7.34 48.27
N ARG A 286 15.02 -8.24 48.59
CA ARG A 286 16.05 -8.83 47.71
C ARG A 286 15.37 -9.76 46.70
N SER A 287 15.78 -9.69 45.44
CA SER A 287 15.92 -10.87 44.59
C SER A 287 16.80 -10.56 43.37
N ASN A 288 17.91 -11.29 43.30
CA ASN A 288 18.73 -11.49 42.12
C ASN A 288 17.90 -12.07 40.97
N SER A 289 18.22 -11.68 39.73
CA SER A 289 18.29 -12.48 38.49
C SER A 289 18.37 -11.48 37.33
N ALA A 290 19.54 -11.25 36.74
CA ALA A 290 20.07 -12.01 35.60
C ALA A 290 19.30 -11.77 34.28
N SER A 291 20.06 -11.24 33.32
CA SER A 291 19.90 -11.36 31.86
C SER A 291 18.86 -10.52 31.12
N SER A 292 19.41 -9.53 30.41
CA SER A 292 19.41 -9.43 28.95
C SER A 292 18.10 -9.27 28.16
N ARG A 293 18.13 -8.18 27.37
CA ARG A 293 17.81 -8.11 25.93
C ARG A 293 16.35 -7.92 25.51
N GLN A 294 16.24 -6.91 24.63
CA GLN A 294 15.29 -6.71 23.54
C GLN A 294 13.94 -6.07 23.89
N HIS A 295 13.98 -4.75 23.98
CA HIS A 295 12.89 -3.89 23.57
C HIS A 295 12.50 -4.17 22.11
N ARG A 296 11.53 -5.05 21.90
CA ARG A 296 10.83 -5.23 20.62
C ARG A 296 9.33 -5.14 20.88
N THR A 297 8.81 -3.93 20.74
CA THR A 297 7.39 -3.59 20.92
C THR A 297 6.57 -4.11 19.73
N GLY A 298 5.47 -4.82 20.01
CA GLY A 298 4.36 -5.00 19.06
C GLY A 298 3.90 -6.43 18.76
N THR A 299 4.39 -7.46 19.45
CA THR A 299 3.84 -8.83 19.35
C THR A 299 3.38 -9.29 20.72
N ILE A 300 2.13 -9.74 20.79
CA ILE A 300 1.55 -10.37 21.99
C ILE A 300 2.26 -11.72 22.12
N PHE A 301 3.16 -11.83 23.08
CA PHE A 301 3.84 -13.08 23.40
C PHE A 301 3.01 -13.79 24.47
N LEU A 302 2.35 -14.87 24.09
CA LEU A 302 1.76 -15.79 25.06
C LEU A 302 2.92 -16.62 25.65
N PRO A 303 3.00 -16.79 26.98
CA PRO A 303 4.04 -17.58 27.62
C PRO A 303 3.78 -19.08 27.37
N ILE A 304 4.13 -19.55 26.18
CA ILE A 304 3.99 -20.94 25.77
C ILE A 304 5.18 -21.71 26.37
N GLN A 305 4.92 -22.70 27.22
CA GLN A 305 5.99 -23.57 27.71
C GLN A 305 6.45 -24.53 26.60
N PRO A 306 7.73 -24.92 26.55
CA PRO A 306 8.19 -25.92 25.59
C PRO A 306 7.42 -27.24 25.79
N GLY A 307 6.57 -27.60 24.83
CA GLY A 307 5.72 -28.80 24.90
C GLY A 307 4.21 -28.52 24.94
N GLU A 308 3.80 -27.26 25.07
CA GLU A 308 2.39 -26.87 25.06
C GLU A 308 1.88 -26.79 23.61
N GLY A 309 1.25 -27.87 23.15
CA GLY A 309 0.71 -27.99 21.81
C GLY A 309 -0.48 -27.04 21.60
N LEU A 310 -0.27 -25.92 20.92
CA LEU A 310 -1.30 -24.92 20.58
C LEU A 310 -2.36 -25.39 19.56
N LEU A 311 -2.28 -26.65 19.14
CA LEU A 311 -3.23 -27.26 18.22
C LEU A 311 -3.63 -28.63 18.78
N PRO A 312 -4.93 -28.99 18.81
CA PRO A 312 -5.34 -30.35 19.14
C PRO A 312 -4.62 -31.32 18.21
N ALA A 313 -4.00 -32.35 18.79
CA ALA A 313 -3.39 -33.42 18.02
C ALA A 313 -4.47 -34.08 17.17
N TYR A 314 -4.42 -33.90 15.86
CA TYR A 314 -5.24 -34.67 14.94
C TYR A 314 -4.79 -36.12 15.05
N SER A 315 -5.56 -36.96 15.75
CA SER A 315 -5.42 -38.41 15.68
C SER A 315 -5.69 -38.82 14.23
N VAL A 316 -4.63 -39.23 13.53
CA VAL A 316 -4.71 -39.76 12.15
C VAL A 316 -5.24 -41.18 12.21
N ASP A 317 -6.51 -41.32 12.61
CA ASP A 317 -7.28 -42.56 12.45
C ASP A 317 -8.25 -42.37 11.29
N VAL A 318 -7.71 -42.27 10.08
CA VAL A 318 -8.49 -42.47 8.85
C VAL A 318 -7.77 -43.48 7.98
N GLN A 319 -7.95 -44.73 8.40
CA GLN A 319 -8.36 -45.87 7.59
C GLN A 319 -8.01 -45.80 6.09
N ARG A 320 -6.90 -46.46 5.74
CA ARG A 320 -6.65 -47.00 4.39
C ARG A 320 -7.73 -48.03 4.07
N ASP A 321 -8.67 -47.70 3.21
CA ASP A 321 -9.54 -48.70 2.57
C ASP A 321 -10.05 -48.20 1.20
N PHE A 322 -9.17 -47.72 0.32
CA PHE A 322 -9.52 -47.56 -1.11
C PHE A 322 -8.33 -47.87 -2.01
N ALA A 323 -8.08 -49.16 -2.20
CA ALA A 323 -7.36 -49.69 -3.34
C ALA A 323 -8.06 -50.98 -3.80
N LYS A 324 -9.10 -50.81 -4.61
CA LYS A 324 -9.67 -51.79 -5.55
C LYS A 324 -10.78 -51.10 -6.34
N VAL A 325 -10.47 -50.61 -7.53
CA VAL A 325 -11.08 -50.97 -8.84
C VAL A 325 -10.11 -50.53 -9.92
#